data_AF-A0A015JT94-F1
#
_entry.id   AF-A0A015JT94-F1
#
_cell.length_a   1.000
_cell.length_b   1.000
_cell.length_c   1.000
_cell.angle_alpha   90.00
_cell.angle_beta   90.00
_cell.angle_gamma   90.00
#
_symmetry.space_group_name_H-M   'P 1'
#
loop_
_entity.id
_entity.type
_entity.pdbx_description
1 polymer ?
#
loop_
_entity_poly.entity_id
_entity_poly.type
_entity_poly.pdbx_seq_one_letter_code
_entity_poly.pdbx_strand_id
1 'polypeptide(L)'
;MTDSTKSRKKLVYAEELNHIADLLETLPHSETTIAVLDDVHQKINHIRENDAIATQVRGIALKIPIGKVASMIVAMIPTRGDEGADQIAHLSN
;
A
#
# COMPACT_ATOMS: atom_id res chain seq x y z
N MET A 1 1.00 15.99 9.75
CA MET A 1 0.81 15.04 10.87
C MET A 1 0.82 13.67 10.25
N THR A 2 1.70 12.80 10.72
CA THR A 2 1.89 11.43 10.21
C THR A 2 1.35 10.47 11.26
N ASP A 3 0.63 9.45 10.80
CA ASP A 3 -0.01 8.46 11.65
C ASP A 3 0.19 7.05 11.06
N SER A 4 0.38 6.07 11.92
CA SER A 4 0.64 4.68 11.55
C SER A 4 -0.55 3.84 11.97
N THR A 5 -1.19 3.17 11.01
CA THR A 5 -2.38 2.35 11.26
C THR A 5 -2.12 0.93 10.78
N LYS A 6 -2.42 -0.06 11.63
CA LYS A 6 -2.42 -1.47 11.23
C LYS A 6 -3.59 -1.74 10.29
N SER A 7 -3.31 -2.10 9.05
CA SER A 7 -4.31 -2.50 8.06
C SER A 7 -4.52 -4.02 8.09
N ARG A 8 -5.69 -4.48 7.65
CA ARG A 8 -5.86 -5.91 7.35
C ARG A 8 -5.16 -6.19 6.02
N LYS A 9 -4.42 -7.30 5.94
CA LYS A 9 -3.90 -7.82 4.65
C LYS A 9 -5.07 -7.97 3.68
N LYS A 10 -5.07 -7.21 2.58
CA LYS A 10 -6.05 -7.31 1.50
C LYS A 10 -5.34 -7.09 0.18
N LEU A 11 -5.84 -7.75 -0.86
CA LEU A 11 -5.34 -7.62 -2.21
C LEU A 11 -6.53 -7.19 -3.08
N VAL A 12 -6.39 -6.05 -3.76
CA VAL A 12 -7.44 -5.47 -4.61
C VAL A 12 -6.87 -5.23 -6.00
N TYR A 13 -7.56 -5.74 -7.00
CA TYR A 13 -7.28 -5.40 -8.39
C TYR A 13 -7.94 -4.05 -8.71
N ALA A 14 -7.14 -3.07 -9.14
CA ALA A 14 -7.62 -1.78 -9.61
C ALA A 14 -7.59 -1.77 -11.14
N GLU A 15 -8.74 -2.03 -11.75
CA GLU A 15 -8.91 -2.09 -13.21
C GLU A 15 -8.46 -0.80 -13.90
N GLU A 16 -8.76 0.35 -13.31
CA GLU A 16 -8.38 1.68 -13.81
C GLU A 16 -6.85 1.88 -13.89
N LEU A 17 -6.08 1.11 -13.13
CA LEU A 17 -4.62 1.16 -13.07
C LEU A 17 -3.95 -0.08 -13.67
N ASN A 18 -4.73 -1.06 -14.14
CA ASN A 18 -4.27 -2.40 -14.56
C ASN A 18 -3.22 -2.99 -13.60
N HIS A 19 -3.47 -2.82 -12.30
CA HIS A 19 -2.49 -3.11 -11.26
C HIS A 19 -3.18 -3.63 -10.00
N ILE A 20 -2.47 -4.47 -9.26
CA ILE A 20 -2.90 -4.95 -7.95
C ILE A 20 -2.47 -3.91 -6.91
N ALA A 21 -3.42 -3.10 -6.45
CA ALA A 21 -3.15 -1.80 -5.81
C ALA A 21 -2.96 -1.82 -4.29
N ASP A 22 -3.21 -2.93 -3.60
CA ASP A 22 -3.09 -2.93 -2.14
C ASP A 22 -1.70 -3.43 -1.68
N LEU A 23 -0.89 -2.45 -1.28
CA LEU A 23 0.17 -2.54 -0.28
C LEU A 23 1.26 -3.57 -0.58
N LEU A 24 1.74 -3.60 -1.82
CA LEU A 24 2.86 -4.42 -2.24
C LEU A 24 4.16 -3.65 -2.08
N GLU A 25 4.93 -3.95 -1.04
CA GLU A 25 6.19 -3.25 -0.79
C GLU A 25 7.41 -4.02 -1.33
N THR A 26 7.34 -5.35 -1.39
CA THR A 26 8.55 -6.15 -1.66
C THR A 26 8.77 -6.48 -3.13
N LEU A 27 7.75 -6.27 -3.99
CA LEU A 27 7.83 -6.59 -5.41
C LEU A 27 7.86 -5.32 -6.27
N PRO A 28 8.78 -5.21 -7.24
CA PRO A 28 8.85 -4.06 -8.13
C PRO A 28 7.54 -3.90 -8.93
N HIS A 29 7.29 -2.69 -9.42
CA HIS A 29 6.07 -2.39 -10.17
C HIS A 29 5.87 -3.35 -11.37
N SER A 30 6.94 -3.67 -12.10
CA SER A 30 6.91 -4.67 -13.18
C SER A 30 6.40 -6.06 -12.76
N GLU A 31 6.61 -6.43 -11.49
CA GLU A 31 6.18 -7.70 -10.92
C GLU A 31 4.74 -7.68 -10.39
N THR A 32 4.07 -6.52 -10.44
CA THR A 32 2.71 -6.32 -9.91
C THR A 32 1.77 -5.65 -10.92
N THR A 33 2.28 -5.07 -12.01
CA THR A 33 1.51 -4.63 -13.18
C THR A 33 0.96 -5.83 -13.94
N ILE A 34 -0.28 -5.73 -14.40
CA ILE A 34 -0.94 -6.75 -15.22
C ILE A 34 -1.07 -6.20 -16.64
N ALA A 35 -0.34 -6.80 -17.59
CA ALA A 35 -0.44 -6.43 -19.00
C ALA A 35 -1.59 -7.15 -19.70
N VAL A 36 -1.90 -8.38 -19.27
CA VAL A 36 -2.96 -9.24 -19.82
C VAL A 36 -3.83 -9.76 -18.68
N LEU A 37 -5.15 -9.69 -18.82
CA LEU A 37 -6.10 -10.06 -17.76
C LEU A 37 -5.93 -11.52 -17.30
N ASP A 38 -5.54 -12.42 -18.20
CA ASP A 38 -5.31 -13.84 -17.88
C ASP A 38 -4.16 -14.04 -16.88
N ASP A 39 -3.23 -13.08 -16.78
CA ASP A 39 -2.08 -13.14 -15.87
C ASP A 39 -2.46 -12.79 -14.42
N VAL A 40 -3.67 -12.30 -14.16
CA VAL A 40 -4.14 -11.88 -12.82
C VAL A 40 -3.90 -12.98 -11.79
N HIS A 41 -4.30 -14.21 -12.09
CA HIS A 41 -4.18 -15.33 -11.15
C HIS A 41 -2.73 -15.69 -10.85
N GLN A 42 -1.88 -15.69 -11.89
CA GLN A 42 -0.45 -15.96 -11.73
C GLN A 42 0.21 -14.88 -10.87
N LYS A 43 -0.13 -13.61 -11.10
CA LYS A 43 0.40 -12.47 -10.34
C LYS A 43 -0.02 -12.53 -8.88
N ILE A 44 -1.29 -12.86 -8.60
CA ILE A 44 -1.81 -13.03 -7.24
C ILE A 44 -1.06 -14.16 -6.51
N ASN A 45 -0.79 -15.27 -7.19
CA ASN A 45 -0.06 -16.39 -6.60
C ASN A 45 1.39 -16.01 -6.29
N HIS A 46 2.10 -15.36 -7.24
CA HIS A 46 3.45 -14.86 -7.03
C HIS A 46 3.54 -13.94 -5.80
N ILE A 47 2.58 -13.04 -5.64
CA ILE A 47 2.50 -12.13 -4.49
C ILE A 47 2.34 -12.89 -3.17
N ARG A 48 1.48 -13.93 -3.15
CA ARG A 48 1.23 -14.75 -1.96
C ARG A 48 2.42 -15.62 -1.59
N GLU A 49 3.07 -16.22 -2.58
CA GLU A 49 4.25 -17.08 -2.40
C GLU A 49 5.44 -16.29 -1.81
N ASN A 50 5.56 -15.01 -2.17
CA ASN A 50 6.62 -14.13 -1.68
C ASN A 50 6.25 -13.34 -0.39
N ASP A 51 5.10 -13.63 0.25
CA ASP A 51 4.51 -12.86 1.37
C ASP A 51 4.60 -11.34 1.16
N ALA A 52 4.36 -10.90 -0.07
CA ALA A 52 4.65 -9.54 -0.52
C ALA A 52 3.56 -8.51 -0.16
N ILE A 53 2.67 -8.85 0.76
CA ILE A 53 1.55 -8.00 1.18
C ILE A 53 1.94 -7.29 2.48
N ALA A 54 2.09 -5.97 2.41
CA ALA A 54 2.46 -5.16 3.56
C ALA A 54 1.38 -5.24 4.64
N THR A 55 1.86 -5.39 5.87
CA THR A 55 1.01 -5.56 7.05
C THR A 55 0.79 -4.26 7.81
N GLN A 56 1.61 -3.27 7.47
CA GLN A 56 1.65 -1.95 8.08
C GLN A 56 1.87 -0.93 6.96
N VAL A 57 1.30 0.26 7.16
CA VAL A 57 1.35 1.35 6.19
C VAL A 57 1.53 2.68 6.92
N ARG A 58 2.25 3.59 6.28
CA ARG A 58 2.33 4.99 6.68
C ARG A 58 1.30 5.80 5.91
N GLY A 59 0.33 6.37 6.63
CA GLY A 59 -0.64 7.29 6.04
C GLY A 59 -0.12 8.73 6.07
N ILE A 60 -0.12 9.41 4.93
CA ILE A 60 0.04 10.87 4.88
C ILE A 60 -1.34 11.48 4.87
N ALA A 61 -1.71 12.15 5.95
CA ALA A 61 -3.01 12.79 6.11
C ALA A 61 -2.93 14.30 5.86
N LEU A 62 -3.76 14.79 4.94
CA LEU A 62 -4.03 16.21 4.77
C LEU A 62 -5.13 16.63 5.73
N LYS A 63 -4.77 17.48 6.70
CA LYS A 63 -5.73 18.12 7.60
C LYS A 63 -6.00 19.53 7.09
N ILE A 64 -7.21 19.75 6.57
CA ILE A 64 -7.67 21.06 6.14
C ILE A 64 -8.25 21.80 7.36
N PRO A 65 -7.71 22.96 7.76
CA PRO A 65 -8.16 23.70 8.93
C PRO A 65 -9.42 24.54 8.64
N ILE A 66 -10.39 23.97 7.91
CA ILE A 66 -11.65 24.63 7.57
C ILE A 66 -12.78 23.77 8.13
N GLY A 67 -13.35 24.18 9.26
CA GLY A 67 -14.48 23.50 9.90
C GLY A 67 -14.15 22.12 10.51
N LYS A 68 -15.19 21.33 10.79
CA LYS A 68 -15.10 19.93 11.28
C LYS A 68 -14.94 18.93 10.12
N VAL A 69 -14.08 19.22 9.16
CA VAL A 69 -13.80 18.28 8.07
C VAL A 69 -12.81 17.24 8.58
N ALA A 70 -13.14 15.96 8.37
CA ALA A 70 -12.26 14.86 8.74
C ALA A 70 -10.95 14.93 7.94
N SER A 71 -9.84 14.50 8.56
CA SER A 71 -8.57 14.36 7.85
C SER A 71 -8.73 13.41 6.66
N MET A 72 -8.14 13.77 5.52
CA MET A 72 -8.15 12.94 4.32
C MET A 72 -6.78 12.31 4.13
N ILE A 73 -6.72 11.00 3.89
CA ILE A 73 -5.47 10.32 3.52
C ILE A 73 -5.17 10.65 2.06
N VAL A 74 -4.02 11.27 1.79
CA VAL A 74 -3.59 11.68 0.44
C VAL A 74 -2.53 10.75 -0.14
N ALA A 75 -1.85 9.97 0.69
CA ALA A 75 -0.94 8.92 0.26
C ALA A 75 -0.83 7.82 1.31
N MET A 76 -0.57 6.59 0.86
CA MET A 76 -0.23 5.45 1.71
C MET A 76 1.09 4.86 1.21
N ILE A 77 2.07 4.75 2.10
CA ILE A 77 3.36 4.12 1.81
C ILE A 77 3.39 2.78 2.56
N PRO A 78 3.49 1.64 1.87
CA PRO A 78 3.58 0.34 2.53
C PRO A 78 4.91 0.22 3.29
N THR A 79 4.93 -0.58 4.37
CA THR A 79 6.10 -0.78 5.24
C THR A 79 6.37 -2.27 5.47
N ARG A 80 7.63 -2.61 5.78
CA ARG A 80 8.09 -4.02 5.80
C ARG A 80 7.47 -4.84 6.93
N GLY A 81 6.78 -4.17 7.84
CA GLY A 81 6.06 -4.77 8.95
C GLY A 81 6.91 -5.07 10.18
N ASP A 82 8.24 -5.09 10.05
CA ASP A 82 9.22 -5.14 11.15
C ASP A 82 9.73 -3.76 11.56
N GLU A 83 9.44 -2.74 10.75
CA GLU A 83 9.82 -1.35 10.99
C GLU A 83 9.08 -0.76 12.21
N GLY A 84 9.84 -0.14 13.12
CA GLY A 84 9.28 0.59 14.26
C GLY A 84 8.65 1.92 13.85
N ALA A 85 7.82 2.52 14.72
CA ALA A 85 7.12 3.77 14.44
C ALA A 85 8.06 4.92 14.00
N ASP A 86 9.26 5.03 14.58
CA ASP A 86 10.25 6.03 14.20
C ASP A 86 10.83 5.77 12.80
N GLN A 87 11.07 4.51 12.43
CA GLN A 87 11.57 4.15 11.10
C GLN A 87 10.52 4.46 10.04
N ILE A 88 9.26 4.12 10.32
CA ILE A 88 8.11 4.46 9.48
C ILE A 88 7.98 5.98 9.33
N ALA A 89 8.18 6.76 10.40
CA ALA A 89 8.10 8.22 10.33
C ALA A 89 9.12 8.84 9.37
N HIS A 90 10.24 8.16 9.13
CA HIS A 90 11.36 8.62 8.29
C HIS A 90 11.44 7.96 6.90
N LEU A 91 10.46 7.13 6.49
CA LEU A 91 10.37 6.66 5.11
C LEU A 91 10.27 7.87 4.17
N SER A 92 11.36 8.12 3.43
CA SER A 92 11.44 9.21 2.44
C SER A 92 10.68 8.82 1.17
N ASN A 93 9.98 9.80 0.59
CA ASN A 93 9.34 9.68 -0.73
C ASN A 93 10.38 9.48 -1.85
#